data_AF-A0A537EY12-F1
#
_entry.id   AF-A0A537EY12-F1
#
_cell.length_a   1.000
_cell.length_b   1.000
_cell.length_c   1.000
_cell.angle_alpha   90.00
_cell.angle_beta   90.00
_cell.angle_gamma   90.00
#
_symmetry.space_group_name_H-M   'P 1'
#
loop_
_entity.id
_entity.type
_entity.pdbx_description
1 polymer ?
#
loop_
_entity_poly.entity_id
_entity_poly.type
_entity_poly.pdbx_seq_one_letter_code
_entity_poly.pdbx_strand_id
1 'polypeptide(L)'
;MSPTSRAVLGWISTIAAFFVFLTYIVAMGMASALVTSTQLASDLMSSSGRPALGAFYIYSRDTAFHVPVSLWLLTSVCILIFATCFAAGLRSRDEFFSSLKKLSKAGRITSSSNWLVAMPLISCGLYVVVLIVTSILELGGIPPGSLCDPTINQCPTQARLFAGLAYAPVGEELAYRIITPLGLVIPIRIFWRRLITNQGPSTSKFLSITGLSLLSPERAKRKTR
;
A
#
# COMPACT_ATOMS: atom_id res chain seq x y z
N MET A 1 -5.52 -13.24 -30.07
CA MET A 1 -6.79 -13.15 -29.29
C MET A 1 -7.88 -12.57 -30.16
N SER A 2 -8.98 -13.32 -30.31
CA SER A 2 -10.19 -12.88 -31.03
C SER A 2 -10.85 -11.68 -30.31
N PRO A 3 -11.66 -10.87 -31.01
CA PRO A 3 -12.38 -9.77 -30.38
C PRO A 3 -13.32 -10.25 -29.26
N THR A 4 -13.92 -11.44 -29.42
CA THR A 4 -14.77 -12.09 -28.42
C THR A 4 -14.00 -12.46 -27.14
N SER A 5 -12.79 -13.02 -27.26
CA SER A 5 -11.99 -13.40 -26.09
C SER A 5 -11.55 -12.17 -25.27
N ARG A 6 -11.32 -11.03 -25.92
CA ARG A 6 -10.95 -9.77 -25.23
C ARG A 6 -12.12 -9.15 -24.48
N ALA A 7 -13.32 -9.22 -25.07
CA ALA A 7 -14.54 -8.74 -24.42
C ALA A 7 -14.83 -9.56 -23.15
N VAL A 8 -14.76 -10.89 -23.23
CA VAL A 8 -14.97 -11.77 -22.06
C VAL A 8 -13.94 -11.48 -20.95
N LEU A 9 -12.65 -11.36 -21.31
CA LEU A 9 -11.59 -11.02 -20.35
C LEU A 9 -11.82 -9.65 -19.70
N GLY A 10 -12.24 -8.65 -20.48
CA GLY A 10 -12.59 -7.32 -19.98
C GLY A 10 -13.74 -7.36 -18.97
N TRP A 11 -14.80 -8.11 -19.28
CA TRP A 11 -15.94 -8.29 -18.37
C TRP A 11 -15.55 -8.95 -17.04
N ILE A 12 -14.80 -10.06 -17.10
CA ILE A 12 -14.31 -10.75 -15.89
C ILE A 12 -13.46 -9.80 -15.05
N SER A 13 -12.57 -9.04 -15.68
CA SER A 13 -11.70 -8.07 -14.99
C SER A 13 -12.51 -6.94 -14.36
N THR A 14 -13.55 -6.43 -15.03
CA THR A 14 -14.45 -5.42 -14.48
C THR A 14 -15.20 -5.95 -13.25
N ILE A 15 -15.72 -7.18 -13.30
CA ILE A 15 -16.41 -7.81 -12.17
C ILE A 15 -15.45 -7.97 -10.99
N ALA A 16 -14.24 -8.48 -11.23
CA ALA A 16 -13.22 -8.64 -10.20
C ALA A 16 -12.85 -7.29 -9.54
N ALA A 17 -12.60 -6.25 -10.34
CA ALA A 17 -12.28 -4.92 -9.83
C ALA A 17 -13.43 -4.32 -9.01
N PHE A 18 -14.68 -4.48 -9.48
CA PHE A 18 -15.86 -4.00 -8.76
C PHE A 18 -16.11 -4.77 -7.46
N PHE A 19 -15.92 -6.09 -7.47
CA PHE A 19 -16.03 -6.91 -6.28
C PHE A 19 -15.01 -6.49 -5.21
N VAL A 20 -13.73 -6.34 -5.57
CA VAL A 20 -12.70 -5.87 -4.62
C VAL A 20 -13.02 -4.47 -4.10
N PHE A 21 -13.51 -3.58 -4.96
CA PHE A 21 -13.97 -2.26 -4.54
C PHE A 21 -15.05 -2.34 -3.44
N LEU A 22 -16.06 -3.21 -3.60
CA LEU A 22 -17.08 -3.44 -2.57
C LEU A 22 -16.47 -4.02 -1.28
N THR A 23 -15.52 -4.94 -1.38
CA THR A 23 -14.86 -5.51 -0.19
C THR A 23 -14.13 -4.44 0.62
N TYR A 24 -13.56 -3.41 -0.01
CA TYR A 24 -12.96 -2.28 0.72
C TYR A 24 -13.98 -1.48 1.49
N ILE A 25 -15.18 -1.23 0.93
CA ILE A 25 -16.26 -0.54 1.63
C ILE A 25 -16.71 -1.33 2.85
N VAL A 26 -16.93 -2.64 2.68
CA VAL A 26 -17.30 -3.54 3.78
C VAL A 26 -16.20 -3.58 4.84
N ALA A 27 -14.93 -3.73 4.44
CA ALA A 27 -13.80 -3.77 5.35
C ALA A 27 -13.65 -2.48 6.16
N MET A 28 -13.81 -1.30 5.54
CA MET A 28 -13.78 -0.02 6.26
C MET A 28 -14.93 0.10 7.28
N GLY A 29 -16.14 -0.31 6.89
CA GLY A 29 -17.29 -0.33 7.78
C GLY A 29 -17.08 -1.27 8.96
N MET A 30 -16.65 -2.50 8.69
CA MET A 30 -16.37 -3.49 9.73
C MET A 30 -15.21 -3.07 10.65
N ALA A 31 -14.12 -2.53 10.10
CA ALA A 31 -13.00 -2.05 10.91
C ALA A 31 -13.44 -0.94 11.87
N SER A 32 -14.27 0.00 11.39
CA SER A 32 -14.81 1.08 12.23
C SER A 32 -15.75 0.55 13.32
N ALA A 33 -16.62 -0.41 12.98
CA ALA A 33 -17.49 -1.08 13.95
C ALA A 33 -16.64 -1.83 15.00
N LEU A 34 -15.66 -2.62 14.59
CA LEU A 34 -14.80 -3.38 15.50
C LEU A 34 -14.07 -2.47 16.51
N VAL A 35 -13.56 -1.33 16.07
CA VAL A 35 -12.84 -0.36 16.93
C VAL A 35 -13.76 0.41 17.87
N THR A 36 -15.08 0.45 17.62
CA THR A 36 -16.03 1.26 18.40
C THR A 36 -17.00 0.43 19.24
N SER A 37 -17.35 -0.78 18.81
CA SER A 37 -18.48 -1.54 19.36
C SER A 37 -18.10 -2.89 19.96
N THR A 38 -16.82 -3.25 20.04
CA THR A 38 -16.38 -4.57 20.50
C THR A 38 -15.28 -4.51 21.57
N GLN A 39 -15.03 -5.66 22.22
CA GLN A 39 -13.94 -5.84 23.20
C GLN A 39 -12.55 -5.56 22.61
N LEU A 40 -12.40 -5.60 21.28
CA LEU A 40 -11.17 -5.20 20.62
C LEU A 40 -10.80 -3.73 20.93
N ALA A 41 -11.78 -2.86 21.13
CA ALA A 41 -11.55 -1.45 21.46
C ALA A 41 -10.82 -1.30 22.80
N SER A 42 -11.29 -2.01 23.84
CA SER A 42 -10.64 -1.99 25.17
C SER A 42 -9.24 -2.60 25.12
N ASP A 43 -9.05 -3.66 24.32
CA ASP A 43 -7.73 -4.29 24.16
C ASP A 43 -6.74 -3.38 23.43
N LEU A 44 -7.21 -2.62 22.43
CA LEU A 44 -6.42 -1.61 21.72
C LEU A 44 -6.07 -0.40 22.60
N MET A 45 -6.95 -0.02 23.53
CA MET A 45 -6.72 1.10 24.46
C MET A 45 -5.72 0.74 25.57
N SER A 46 -5.79 -0.50 26.08
CA SER A 46 -4.88 -1.00 27.11
C SER A 46 -3.52 -1.43 26.57
N SER A 47 -3.40 -1.61 25.26
CA SER A 47 -2.16 -2.04 24.60
C SER A 47 -1.42 -0.89 23.94
N SER A 48 -0.09 -0.88 24.13
CA SER A 48 0.83 -0.09 23.32
C SER A 48 1.62 -1.01 22.38
N GLY A 49 2.01 -0.45 21.23
CA GLY A 49 2.80 -1.14 20.24
C GLY A 49 3.91 -0.26 19.68
N ARG A 50 4.78 -0.90 18.91
CA ARG A 50 5.90 -0.26 18.23
C ARG A 50 5.65 -0.38 16.73
N PRO A 51 5.30 0.70 16.02
CA PRO A 51 5.16 0.64 14.58
C PRO A 51 6.54 0.35 13.97
N ALA A 52 6.65 -0.71 13.19
CA ALA A 52 7.90 -1.04 12.51
C ALA A 52 8.13 -0.02 11.38
N LEU A 53 9.18 0.79 11.52
CA LEU A 53 9.68 1.66 10.46
C LEU A 53 10.68 0.84 9.64
N GLY A 54 10.25 0.34 8.49
CA GLY A 54 11.12 -0.42 7.59
C GLY A 54 12.06 0.51 6.83
N ALA A 55 13.37 0.24 6.89
CA ALA A 55 14.35 0.85 6.01
C ALA A 55 14.83 -0.19 4.98
N PHE A 56 14.72 0.10 3.68
CA PHE A 56 15.13 -0.84 2.62
C PHE A 56 14.52 -2.25 2.74
N TYR A 57 13.26 -2.35 3.18
CA TYR A 57 12.57 -3.62 3.51
C TYR A 57 13.25 -4.48 4.59
N ILE A 58 14.28 -3.97 5.24
CA ILE A 58 14.79 -4.53 6.48
C ILE A 58 13.85 -4.03 7.58
N TYR A 59 12.84 -4.83 7.88
CA TYR A 59 12.02 -4.66 9.07
C TYR A 59 12.88 -5.04 10.27
N SER A 60 13.64 -4.08 10.85
CA SER A 60 14.17 -4.33 12.17
C SER A 60 12.99 -4.33 13.14
N ARG A 61 12.73 -5.50 13.74
CA ARG A 61 11.73 -5.64 14.81
C ARG A 61 12.12 -4.74 16.01
N ASP A 62 13.42 -4.46 16.13
CA ASP A 62 14.01 -3.46 17.00
C ASP A 62 14.26 -2.16 16.23
N THR A 63 13.23 -1.33 16.08
CA THR A 63 13.44 0.04 15.62
C THR A 63 14.30 0.78 16.65
N ALA A 64 15.33 1.49 16.21
CA ALA A 64 16.21 2.29 17.07
C ALA A 64 15.45 3.38 17.89
N PHE A 65 14.23 3.73 17.48
CA PHE A 65 13.38 4.71 18.15
C PHE A 65 12.31 4.02 19.02
N HIS A 66 12.44 4.17 20.34
CA HIS A 66 11.52 3.66 21.35
C HIS A 66 10.38 4.65 21.60
N VAL A 67 9.46 4.79 20.65
CA VAL A 67 8.26 5.61 20.85
C VAL A 67 7.05 4.68 21.01
N PRO A 68 6.55 4.46 22.24
CA PRO A 68 5.33 3.69 22.44
C PRO A 68 4.16 4.48 21.88
N VAL A 69 3.42 3.88 20.94
CA VAL A 69 2.21 4.46 20.36
C VAL A 69 1.01 3.66 20.87
N SER A 70 -0.06 4.36 21.26
CA SER A 70 -1.32 3.70 21.62
C SER A 70 -1.92 3.02 20.39
N LEU A 71 -2.23 1.72 20.49
CA LEU A 71 -2.72 0.96 19.34
C LEU A 71 -4.08 1.47 18.86
N TRP A 72 -4.94 1.91 19.79
CA TRP A 72 -6.23 2.51 19.46
C TRP A 72 -6.09 3.77 18.58
N LEU A 73 -5.19 4.68 18.95
CA LEU A 73 -4.96 5.92 18.19
C LEU A 73 -4.36 5.59 16.82
N LEU A 74 -3.33 4.73 16.79
CA LEU A 74 -2.69 4.30 15.55
C LEU A 74 -3.71 3.72 14.57
N THR A 75 -4.53 2.79 15.05
CA THR A 75 -5.55 2.11 14.24
C THR A 75 -6.60 3.09 13.73
N SER A 76 -7.11 3.96 14.60
CA SER A 76 -8.10 4.99 14.23
C SER A 76 -7.58 5.95 13.17
N VAL A 77 -6.34 6.43 13.34
CA VAL A 77 -5.67 7.30 12.36
C VAL A 77 -5.47 6.58 11.02
N CYS A 78 -5.05 5.31 11.04
CA CYS A 78 -4.90 4.52 9.81
C CYS A 78 -6.22 4.33 9.07
N ILE A 79 -7.33 4.06 9.79
CA ILE A 79 -8.67 3.96 9.20
C ILE A 79 -9.07 5.29 8.54
N LEU A 80 -8.84 6.43 9.20
CA LEU A 80 -9.11 7.75 8.62
C LEU A 80 -8.25 8.05 7.39
N ILE A 81 -6.96 7.71 7.42
CA ILE A 81 -6.07 7.83 6.26
C ILE A 81 -6.61 6.97 5.12
N PHE A 82 -6.98 5.72 5.38
CA PHE A 82 -7.51 4.83 4.36
C PHE A 82 -8.81 5.36 3.76
N ALA A 83 -9.76 5.82 4.59
CA ALA A 83 -11.02 6.39 4.14
C ALA A 83 -10.82 7.66 3.28
N THR A 84 -9.92 8.55 3.70
CA THR A 84 -9.62 9.77 2.93
C THR A 84 -8.90 9.46 1.62
N CYS A 85 -7.97 8.50 1.62
CA CYS A 85 -7.31 8.01 0.41
C CYS A 85 -8.30 7.34 -0.55
N PHE A 86 -9.22 6.53 -0.04
CA PHE A 86 -10.26 5.89 -0.84
C PHE A 86 -11.19 6.92 -1.49
N ALA A 87 -11.66 7.90 -0.72
CA ALA A 87 -12.47 9.01 -1.21
C ALA A 87 -11.72 9.87 -2.24
N ALA A 88 -10.43 10.11 -2.02
CA ALA A 88 -9.57 10.81 -2.98
C ALA A 88 -9.37 9.99 -4.26
N GLY A 89 -9.21 8.66 -4.15
CA GLY A 89 -9.10 7.74 -5.27
C GLY A 89 -10.34 7.75 -6.17
N LEU A 90 -11.54 7.83 -5.57
CA LEU A 90 -12.80 7.94 -6.30
C LEU A 90 -12.88 9.20 -7.16
N ARG A 91 -12.26 10.28 -6.70
CA ARG A 91 -12.17 11.59 -7.39
C ARG A 91 -10.89 11.76 -8.22
N SER A 92 -10.04 10.72 -8.30
CA SER A 92 -8.75 10.79 -8.98
C SER A 92 -8.88 10.67 -10.52
N ARG A 93 -7.74 10.61 -11.24
CA ARG A 93 -7.70 10.65 -12.73
C ARG A 93 -8.60 9.57 -13.33
N ASP A 94 -9.47 10.01 -14.25
CA ASP A 94 -10.63 9.28 -14.77
C ASP A 94 -11.56 8.78 -13.64
N GLU A 95 -12.85 9.14 -13.70
CA GLU A 95 -13.83 8.63 -12.73
C GLU A 95 -13.81 7.09 -12.70
N PHE A 96 -13.97 6.51 -11.52
CA PHE A 96 -13.92 5.06 -11.30
C PHE A 96 -14.83 4.29 -12.28
N PHE A 97 -16.08 4.73 -12.44
CA PHE A 97 -17.04 4.12 -13.34
C PHE A 97 -16.65 4.25 -14.82
N SER A 98 -16.06 5.39 -15.20
CA SER A 98 -15.52 5.60 -16.55
C SER A 98 -14.38 4.61 -16.84
N SER A 99 -13.48 4.42 -15.87
CA SER A 99 -12.38 3.44 -15.97
C SER A 99 -12.89 2.00 -16.05
N LEU A 100 -13.91 1.61 -15.28
CA LEU A 100 -14.53 0.28 -15.38
C LEU A 100 -15.17 0.04 -16.75
N LYS A 101 -15.85 1.06 -17.31
CA LYS A 101 -16.48 0.96 -18.64
C LYS A 101 -15.43 0.82 -19.75
N LYS A 102 -14.29 1.51 -19.63
CA LYS A 102 -13.14 1.35 -20.54
C LYS A 102 -12.54 -0.06 -20.43
N LEU A 103 -12.37 -0.57 -19.21
CA LEU A 103 -11.86 -1.92 -18.97
C LEU A 103 -12.75 -3.01 -19.58
N SER A 104 -14.07 -2.88 -19.41
CA SER A 104 -15.04 -3.83 -19.98
C SER A 104 -14.97 -3.88 -21.51
N LYS A 105 -14.80 -2.72 -22.16
CA LYS A 105 -14.75 -2.62 -23.63
C LYS A 105 -13.40 -3.03 -24.23
N ALA A 106 -12.30 -2.61 -23.60
CA ALA A 106 -10.97 -2.76 -24.17
C ALA A 106 -10.19 -3.95 -23.62
N GLY A 107 -10.61 -4.51 -22.47
CA GLY A 107 -9.92 -5.61 -21.78
C GLY A 107 -8.50 -5.26 -21.33
N ARG A 108 -8.17 -3.96 -21.23
CA ARG A 108 -6.81 -3.49 -20.91
C ARG A 108 -6.87 -2.31 -19.95
N ILE A 109 -5.96 -2.34 -18.98
CA ILE A 109 -5.66 -1.19 -18.11
C ILE A 109 -4.74 -0.26 -18.89
N THR A 110 -5.12 1.01 -19.01
CA THR A 110 -4.27 2.05 -19.59
C THR A 110 -3.53 2.81 -18.49
N SER A 111 -2.43 3.47 -18.83
CA SER A 111 -1.69 4.35 -17.89
C SER A 111 -2.54 5.53 -17.36
N SER A 112 -3.72 5.78 -17.93
CA SER A 112 -4.67 6.82 -17.47
C SER A 112 -5.78 6.27 -16.57
N SER A 113 -5.89 4.95 -16.42
CA SER A 113 -6.96 4.31 -15.67
C SER A 113 -6.84 4.63 -14.17
N ASN A 114 -7.99 4.75 -13.51
CA ASN A 114 -8.04 5.00 -12.08
C ASN A 114 -7.33 3.88 -11.30
N TRP A 115 -6.50 4.25 -10.32
CA TRP A 115 -5.76 3.30 -9.50
C TRP A 115 -6.66 2.38 -8.66
N LEU A 116 -7.89 2.81 -8.32
CA LEU A 116 -8.91 1.97 -7.69
C LEU A 116 -9.42 0.83 -8.59
N VAL A 117 -9.14 0.88 -9.90
CA VAL A 117 -9.43 -0.23 -10.83
C VAL A 117 -8.17 -1.04 -11.11
N ALA A 118 -7.03 -0.37 -11.29
CA ALA A 118 -5.79 -1.04 -11.69
C ALA A 118 -5.15 -1.86 -10.57
N MET A 119 -5.02 -1.30 -9.36
CA MET A 119 -4.34 -1.96 -8.23
C MET A 119 -5.02 -3.24 -7.77
N PRO A 120 -6.37 -3.30 -7.64
CA PRO A 120 -7.05 -4.55 -7.32
C PRO A 120 -6.73 -5.69 -8.28
N LEU A 121 -6.68 -5.41 -9.58
CA LEU A 121 -6.37 -6.43 -10.59
C LEU A 121 -4.93 -6.92 -10.48
N ILE A 122 -3.99 -6.02 -10.22
CA ILE A 122 -2.59 -6.38 -9.97
C ILE A 122 -2.49 -7.23 -8.70
N SER A 123 -3.18 -6.85 -7.63
CA SER A 123 -3.21 -7.57 -6.37
C SER A 123 -3.83 -8.96 -6.51
N CYS A 124 -4.94 -9.10 -7.25
CA CYS A 124 -5.53 -10.41 -7.57
C CYS A 124 -4.56 -11.28 -8.36
N GLY A 125 -3.88 -10.71 -9.36
CA GLY A 125 -2.86 -11.43 -10.13
C GLY A 125 -1.70 -11.91 -9.26
N LEU A 126 -1.18 -11.04 -8.39
CA LEU A 126 -0.13 -11.39 -7.45
C LEU A 126 -0.58 -12.45 -6.45
N TYR A 127 -1.82 -12.36 -5.96
CA TYR A 127 -2.38 -13.35 -5.05
C TYR A 127 -2.45 -14.75 -5.68
N VAL A 128 -2.86 -14.84 -6.95
CA VAL A 128 -2.83 -16.10 -7.71
C VAL A 128 -1.41 -16.66 -7.80
N VAL A 129 -0.41 -15.82 -8.06
CA VAL A 129 1.00 -16.24 -8.09
C VAL A 129 1.44 -16.76 -6.72
N VAL A 130 1.13 -16.04 -5.64
CA VAL A 130 1.45 -16.47 -4.27
C VAL A 130 0.82 -17.82 -3.96
N LEU A 131 -0.46 -18.01 -4.29
CA LEU A 131 -1.14 -19.29 -4.10
C LEU A 131 -0.46 -20.43 -4.86
N ILE A 132 -0.11 -20.23 -6.12
CA ILE A 132 0.59 -21.25 -6.92
C ILE A 132 1.92 -21.62 -6.26
N VAL A 133 2.71 -20.63 -5.85
CA VAL A 133 4.00 -20.87 -5.18
C VAL A 133 3.80 -21.61 -3.87
N THR A 134 2.84 -21.19 -3.04
CA THR A 134 2.53 -21.85 -1.76
C THR A 134 2.10 -23.30 -1.97
N SER A 135 1.22 -23.57 -2.93
CA SER A 135 0.80 -24.94 -3.24
C SER A 135 1.95 -25.81 -3.76
N ILE A 136 2.87 -25.26 -4.56
CA ILE A 136 4.07 -26.00 -5.01
C ILE A 136 4.98 -26.34 -3.82
N LEU A 137 5.18 -25.40 -2.89
CA LEU A 137 5.99 -25.62 -1.69
C LEU A 137 5.37 -26.71 -0.81
N GLU A 138 4.05 -26.66 -0.58
CA GLU A 138 3.32 -27.66 0.19
C GLU A 138 3.42 -29.06 -0.45
N LEU A 139 3.26 -29.16 -1.77
CA LEU A 139 3.46 -30.42 -2.49
C LEU A 139 4.90 -30.94 -2.38
N GLY A 140 5.88 -30.05 -2.27
CA GLY A 140 7.28 -30.37 -2.00
C GLY A 140 7.59 -30.68 -0.54
N GLY A 141 6.59 -30.67 0.36
CA GLY A 141 6.78 -30.88 1.80
C GLY A 141 7.47 -29.71 2.51
N ILE A 142 7.57 -28.55 1.87
CA ILE A 142 8.15 -27.33 2.45
C ILE A 142 7.00 -26.52 3.07
N PRO A 143 6.90 -26.45 4.40
CA PRO A 143 5.82 -25.70 5.03
C PRO A 143 5.98 -24.20 4.71
N PRO A 144 4.92 -23.52 4.25
CA PRO A 144 4.90 -22.07 4.23
C PRO A 144 5.01 -21.60 5.69
N GLY A 145 6.06 -20.85 6.02
CA GLY A 145 6.40 -20.52 7.42
C GLY A 145 5.23 -19.96 8.24
N SER A 146 5.28 -20.12 9.56
CA SER A 146 4.25 -19.61 10.46
C SER A 146 4.47 -18.15 10.84
N LEU A 147 3.39 -17.42 11.11
CA LEU A 147 3.43 -16.04 11.62
C LEU A 147 4.07 -15.96 13.02
N CYS A 148 3.92 -17.04 13.80
CA CYS A 148 4.54 -17.20 15.10
C CYS A 148 4.77 -18.68 15.37
N ASP A 149 5.81 -18.95 16.15
CA ASP A 149 6.09 -20.25 16.73
C ASP A 149 6.12 -20.06 18.25
N PRO A 150 5.22 -20.69 19.03
CA PRO A 150 5.19 -20.52 20.48
C PRO A 150 6.52 -20.87 21.17
N THR A 151 7.40 -21.63 20.51
CA THR A 151 8.73 -22.01 21.02
C THR A 151 9.83 -21.01 20.67
N ILE A 152 9.67 -20.22 19.61
CA ILE A 152 10.71 -19.28 19.12
C ILE A 152 10.26 -17.81 19.32
N ASN A 153 8.99 -17.50 19.08
CA ASN A 153 8.41 -16.16 19.23
C ASN A 153 6.93 -16.21 19.64
N GLN A 154 6.61 -15.61 20.80
CA GLN A 154 5.23 -15.47 21.26
C GLN A 154 4.31 -14.88 20.18
N CYS A 155 3.14 -15.51 20.00
CA CYS A 155 2.14 -15.04 19.07
C CYS A 155 1.61 -13.66 19.48
N PRO A 156 1.45 -12.71 18.53
CA PRO A 156 0.90 -11.41 18.84
C PRO A 156 -0.55 -11.54 19.30
N THR A 157 -0.97 -10.68 20.23
CA THR A 157 -2.39 -10.56 20.60
C THR A 157 -3.23 -10.11 19.41
N GLN A 158 -4.53 -10.42 19.43
CA GLN A 158 -5.45 -10.02 18.36
C GLN A 158 -5.43 -8.51 18.12
N ALA A 159 -5.36 -7.70 19.19
CA ALA A 159 -5.23 -6.25 19.11
C ALA A 159 -3.95 -5.81 18.38
N ARG A 160 -2.80 -6.45 18.64
CA ARG A 160 -1.55 -6.16 17.95
C ARG A 160 -1.58 -6.59 16.48
N LEU A 161 -2.19 -7.74 16.19
CA LEU A 161 -2.36 -8.22 14.81
C LEU A 161 -3.24 -7.25 14.01
N PHE A 162 -4.37 -6.83 14.58
CA PHE A 162 -5.31 -5.91 13.95
C PHE A 162 -4.69 -4.54 13.70
N ALA A 163 -4.03 -3.96 14.71
CA ALA A 163 -3.34 -2.69 14.56
C ALA A 163 -2.18 -2.78 13.55
N GLY A 164 -1.45 -3.90 13.53
CA GLY A 164 -0.39 -4.16 12.56
C GLY A 164 -0.91 -4.24 11.12
N LEU A 165 -2.05 -4.92 10.92
CA LEU A 165 -2.73 -5.00 9.61
C LEU A 165 -3.23 -3.63 9.15
N ALA A 166 -3.83 -2.84 10.04
CA ALA A 166 -4.28 -1.49 9.72
C ALA A 166 -3.10 -0.55 9.39
N TYR A 167 -1.98 -0.71 10.08
CA TYR A 167 -0.77 0.08 9.86
C TYR A 167 0.01 -0.34 8.61
N ALA A 168 -0.02 -1.62 8.22
CA ALA A 168 0.87 -2.17 7.19
C ALA A 168 0.89 -1.36 5.87
N PRO A 169 -0.25 -0.96 5.27
CA PRO A 169 -0.23 -0.17 4.03
C PRO A 169 0.39 1.22 4.23
N VAL A 170 0.16 1.85 5.38
CA VAL A 170 0.70 3.18 5.71
C VAL A 170 2.20 3.10 5.97
N GLY A 171 2.63 2.09 6.73
CA GLY A 171 4.04 1.82 7.02
C GLY A 171 4.81 1.47 5.75
N GLU A 172 4.23 0.66 4.87
CA GLU A 172 4.79 0.31 3.57
C GLU A 172 4.94 1.56 2.68
N GLU A 173 3.91 2.39 2.54
CA GLU A 173 4.00 3.63 1.75
C GLU A 173 5.03 4.61 2.31
N LEU A 174 5.14 4.70 3.64
CA LEU A 174 6.15 5.52 4.31
C LEU A 174 7.57 4.98 4.06
N ALA A 175 7.77 3.68 4.14
CA ALA A 175 9.02 3.01 3.80
C ALA A 175 9.39 3.25 2.32
N TYR A 176 8.42 3.11 1.41
CA TYR A 176 8.62 3.39 -0.01
C TYR A 176 9.01 4.84 -0.29
N ARG A 177 8.30 5.80 0.33
CA ARG A 177 8.47 7.22 0.02
C ARG A 177 9.66 7.86 0.70
N ILE A 178 9.93 7.52 1.95
CA ILE A 178 10.91 8.22 2.77
C ILE A 178 12.24 7.47 2.79
N ILE A 179 12.22 6.14 2.78
CA ILE A 179 13.40 5.34 3.18
C ILE A 179 13.98 4.49 2.04
N THR A 180 13.19 4.08 1.05
CA THR A 180 13.68 3.30 -0.11
C THR A 180 14.18 4.17 -1.27
N PRO A 181 14.91 3.58 -2.26
CA PRO A 181 15.51 4.32 -3.37
C PRO A 181 14.52 5.11 -4.22
N LEU A 182 13.26 4.67 -4.35
CA LEU A 182 12.26 5.30 -5.23
C LEU A 182 12.00 6.77 -4.89
N GLY A 183 11.84 7.10 -3.60
CA GLY A 183 11.74 8.50 -3.14
C GLY A 183 13.03 9.29 -3.32
N LEU A 184 14.18 8.62 -3.33
CA LEU A 184 15.51 9.20 -3.50
C LEU A 184 15.97 9.28 -4.96
N VAL A 185 15.32 8.60 -5.92
CA VAL A 185 15.72 8.59 -7.35
C VAL A 185 15.78 10.01 -7.91
N ILE A 186 14.79 10.86 -7.60
CA ILE A 186 14.74 12.24 -8.09
C ILE A 186 15.87 13.09 -7.46
N PRO A 187 16.04 13.12 -6.12
CA PRO A 187 17.17 13.78 -5.45
C PRO A 187 18.53 13.31 -5.98
N ILE A 188 18.73 12.00 -6.10
CA ILE A 188 19.98 11.39 -6.57
C ILE A 188 20.27 11.83 -8.00
N ARG A 189 19.28 11.79 -8.92
CA ARG A 189 19.46 12.26 -10.29
C ARG A 189 19.87 13.73 -10.37
N ILE A 190 19.23 14.59 -9.59
CA ILE A 190 19.54 16.03 -9.59
C ILE A 190 20.93 16.27 -9.00
N PHE A 191 21.27 15.57 -7.92
CA PHE A 191 22.58 15.64 -7.28
C PHE A 191 23.69 15.16 -8.23
N TRP A 192 23.49 14.03 -8.90
CA TRP A 192 24.43 13.48 -9.87
C TRP A 192 24.62 14.41 -11.07
N ARG A 193 23.54 15.02 -11.59
CA ARG A 193 23.63 16.03 -12.66
C ARG A 193 24.46 17.23 -12.20
N ARG A 194 24.25 17.71 -10.98
CA ARG A 194 25.03 18.81 -10.40
C ARG A 194 26.51 18.47 -10.29
N LEU A 195 26.85 17.24 -9.90
CA LEU A 195 28.24 16.77 -9.81
C LEU A 195 28.93 16.68 -11.18
N ILE A 196 28.24 16.19 -12.21
CA ILE A 196 28.84 16.00 -13.54
C ILE A 196 28.94 17.31 -14.32
N THR A 197 27.90 18.16 -14.26
CA THR A 197 27.77 19.32 -15.15
C THR A 197 27.98 20.67 -14.45
N ASN A 198 28.13 20.71 -13.12
CA ASN A 198 28.08 21.93 -12.30
C ASN A 198 26.84 22.82 -12.53
N GLN A 199 25.84 22.29 -13.26
CA GLN A 199 24.56 22.94 -13.52
C GLN A 199 23.50 22.25 -12.67
N GLY A 200 22.79 23.02 -11.86
CA GLY A 200 21.76 22.49 -11.00
C GLY A 200 20.92 23.59 -10.35
N PRO A 201 19.72 23.26 -9.85
CA PRO A 201 18.90 24.19 -9.10
C PRO A 201 19.64 24.68 -7.85
N SER A 202 19.30 25.89 -7.38
CA SER A 202 19.82 26.41 -6.11
C SER A 202 19.56 25.43 -4.96
N THR A 203 20.36 25.48 -3.90
CA THR A 203 20.26 24.58 -2.73
C THR A 203 18.86 24.59 -2.11
N SER A 204 18.22 25.76 -2.01
CA SER A 204 16.83 25.89 -1.56
C SER A 204 15.83 25.18 -2.48
N LYS A 205 15.99 25.33 -3.79
CA LYS A 205 15.14 24.66 -4.79
C LYS A 205 15.40 23.16 -4.83
N PHE A 206 16.62 22.71 -4.60
CA PHE A 206 16.96 21.30 -4.41
C PHE A 206 16.27 20.72 -3.18
N LEU A 207 16.36 21.38 -2.01
CA LEU A 207 15.66 20.93 -0.80
C LEU A 207 14.14 20.86 -1.01
N SER A 208 13.57 21.87 -1.67
CA SER A 208 12.15 21.90 -2.01
C SER A 208 11.75 20.73 -2.92
N ILE A 209 12.53 20.46 -3.97
CA ILE A 209 12.27 19.33 -4.89
C ILE A 209 12.46 17.99 -4.19
N THR A 210 13.46 17.86 -3.31
CA THR A 210 13.69 16.65 -2.51
C THR A 210 12.51 16.40 -1.57
N GLY A 211 12.09 17.39 -0.79
CA GLY A 211 10.88 17.26 0.05
C GLY A 211 9.63 16.94 -0.76
N LEU A 212 9.46 17.58 -1.93
CA LEU A 212 8.34 17.30 -2.83
C LEU A 212 8.43 15.90 -3.44
N SER A 213 9.63 15.35 -3.67
CA SER A 213 9.81 14.01 -4.24
C SER A 213 9.46 12.90 -3.25
N LEU A 214 9.72 13.13 -1.97
CA LEU A 214 9.34 12.22 -0.88
C LEU A 214 7.81 12.26 -0.65
N LEU A 215 7.21 13.46 -0.67
CA LEU A 215 5.77 13.62 -0.40
C LEU A 215 4.88 13.35 -1.62
N SER A 216 5.34 13.70 -2.83
CA SER A 216 4.57 13.63 -4.07
C SER A 216 5.49 13.48 -5.30
N PRO A 217 6.01 12.26 -5.56
CA PRO A 217 6.97 12.02 -6.65
C PRO A 217 6.42 12.41 -8.03
N GLU A 218 5.12 12.25 -8.27
CA GLU A 218 4.47 12.72 -9.49
C GLU A 218 4.57 14.25 -9.68
N ARG A 219 4.35 15.03 -8.62
CA ARG A 219 4.47 16.49 -8.67
C ARG A 219 5.92 16.92 -8.81
N ALA A 220 6.85 16.21 -8.17
CA ALA A 220 8.29 16.45 -8.32
C ALA A 220 8.76 16.18 -9.76
N LYS A 221 8.30 15.10 -10.38
CA LYS A 221 8.60 14.78 -11.78
C LYS A 221 8.10 15.85 -12.76
N ARG A 222 6.96 16.49 -12.49
CA ARG A 222 6.44 17.60 -13.30
C ARG A 222 7.27 18.89 -13.18
N LYS A 223 7.89 19.14 -12.02
CA LYS A 223 8.73 20.33 -11.78
C LYS A 223 10.20 20.14 -12.21
N THR A 224 10.59 18.93 -12.56
CA THR A 224 11.97 18.54 -12.92
C THR A 224 12.11 18.12 -14.38
N ARG A 225 10.99 17.98 -15.11
CA ARG A 225 10.96 18.04 -16.58
C ARG A 225 11.21 19.47 -17.03
#